data_AF-A0A1C6DQ22-F1
#
_entry.id   AF-A0A1C6DQ22-F1
#
_cell.length_a   1.000
_cell.length_b   1.000
_cell.length_c   1.000
_cell.angle_alpha   90.00
_cell.angle_beta   90.00
_cell.angle_gamma   90.00
#
_symmetry.space_group_name_H-M   'P 1'
#
loop_
_entity.id
_entity.type
_entity.pdbx_description
1 polymer ?
#
loop_
_entity_poly.entity_id
_entity_poly.type
_entity_poly.pdbx_seq_one_letter_code
_entity_poly.pdbx_strand_id
1 'polypeptide(L)'
;MIKTTARNAEKAVKTTAKGTVKTTEKGIKTAQATSKAAIKTTETSVKTAQAAAKASAKTAQKAAQAAKATAKATAEATKATVRATIAAVKAIIAGTKALISALIAGGWIAVVIILIVVLLGCAVSLFGGGSGSNAYTPVSAEVEAYEPLIQKYAKQYGIPEYVELIKAVMMQESGGRGLDPMQAAEGSFNTRYPHEPNGIQDPEYSIECGVQELKAALISAEVENPIDMEHIKLALQGYNFGNGYISWAKTNYGGYSYANAVEFSTMQAARLGWDSYGDTQYPAHVLLYYPYGRAFTSGGNQAIVEVALTQLGNEGGQPYWSWYGFDGRVEWCACFVSWCADQCSYIESGIIPKFAGCVDGANWFKGNGQWKDRSYEPSTGDIIFFDWEGDGETDHVGIVEKCENGVVYTVEGNSGDACRQKQYTVGSSSIYGYGVPAY
;
A
#
# COMPACT_ATOMS: atom_id res chain seq x y z
N MET A 1 3.66 55.28 -66.52
CA MET A 1 4.27 54.38 -65.52
C MET A 1 3.26 53.58 -64.68
N ILE A 2 2.06 54.09 -64.37
CA ILE A 2 1.12 53.44 -63.42
C ILE A 2 0.54 52.08 -63.90
N LYS A 3 0.24 51.92 -65.20
CA LYS A 3 -0.34 50.66 -65.74
C LYS A 3 0.63 49.46 -65.73
N THR A 4 1.94 49.71 -65.80
CA THR A 4 2.95 48.64 -65.83
C THR A 4 3.21 48.08 -64.43
N THR A 5 3.20 48.95 -63.41
CA THR A 5 3.37 48.57 -62.00
C THR A 5 2.20 47.70 -61.50
N ALA A 6 0.96 48.02 -61.90
CA ALA A 6 -0.23 47.24 -61.53
C ALA A 6 -0.22 45.81 -62.13
N ARG A 7 0.18 45.64 -63.40
CA ARG A 7 0.29 44.31 -64.03
C ARG A 7 1.38 43.44 -63.41
N ASN A 8 2.49 44.05 -63.01
CA ASN A 8 3.58 43.33 -62.37
C ASN A 8 3.21 42.90 -60.94
N ALA A 9 2.48 43.75 -60.20
CA ALA A 9 1.92 43.38 -58.90
C ALA A 9 0.89 42.24 -59.02
N GLU A 10 -0.01 42.27 -60.01
CA GLU A 10 -1.01 41.21 -60.21
C GLU A 10 -0.36 39.86 -60.58
N LYS A 11 0.68 39.88 -61.43
CA LYS A 11 1.46 38.68 -61.76
C LYS A 11 2.21 38.13 -60.55
N ALA A 12 2.81 38.99 -59.73
CA ALA A 12 3.49 38.60 -58.51
C ALA A 12 2.51 37.95 -57.52
N VAL A 13 1.35 38.57 -57.28
CA VAL A 13 0.29 38.04 -56.41
C VAL A 13 -0.24 36.69 -56.92
N LYS A 14 -0.51 36.54 -58.22
CA LYS A 14 -0.95 35.25 -58.80
C LYS A 14 0.11 34.15 -58.69
N THR A 15 1.38 34.50 -58.79
CA THR A 15 2.49 33.53 -58.71
C THR A 15 2.71 33.09 -57.27
N THR A 16 2.68 34.03 -56.33
CA THR A 16 2.75 33.76 -54.89
C THR A 16 1.55 32.92 -54.43
N ALA A 17 0.33 33.25 -54.86
CA ALA A 17 -0.86 32.48 -54.52
C ALA A 17 -0.80 31.04 -55.06
N LYS A 18 -0.36 30.82 -56.32
CA LYS A 18 -0.15 29.48 -56.87
C LYS A 18 0.96 28.70 -56.14
N GLY A 19 2.03 29.40 -55.72
CA GLY A 19 3.11 28.82 -54.93
C GLY A 19 2.62 28.33 -53.56
N THR A 20 1.85 29.17 -52.85
CA THR A 20 1.28 28.84 -51.54
C THR A 20 0.32 27.65 -51.64
N VAL A 21 -0.59 27.64 -52.61
CA VAL A 21 -1.54 26.52 -52.81
C VAL A 21 -0.82 25.20 -53.07
N LYS A 22 0.24 25.20 -53.90
CA LYS A 22 1.01 23.99 -54.22
C LYS A 22 1.82 23.48 -53.01
N THR A 23 2.28 24.38 -52.15
CA THR A 23 2.97 24.03 -50.90
C THR A 23 2.00 23.45 -49.88
N THR A 24 0.81 24.05 -49.73
CA THR A 24 -0.25 23.53 -48.85
C THR A 24 -0.74 22.15 -49.31
N GLU A 25 -0.92 21.93 -50.61
CA GLU A 25 -1.35 20.62 -51.14
C GLU A 25 -0.30 19.52 -50.89
N LYS A 26 0.99 19.84 -51.03
CA LYS A 26 2.08 18.93 -50.65
C LYS A 26 2.09 18.64 -49.15
N GLY A 27 1.88 19.66 -48.31
CA GLY A 27 1.78 19.51 -46.86
C GLY A 27 0.64 18.58 -46.45
N ILE A 28 -0.53 18.72 -47.07
CA ILE A 28 -1.70 17.86 -46.81
C ILE A 28 -1.42 16.41 -47.23
N LYS A 29 -0.80 16.19 -48.40
CA LYS A 29 -0.43 14.85 -48.87
C LYS A 29 0.58 14.16 -47.94
N THR A 30 1.58 14.90 -47.45
CA THR A 30 2.57 14.39 -46.49
C THR A 30 1.93 14.07 -45.13
N ALA A 31 1.05 14.95 -44.62
CA ALA A 31 0.33 14.71 -43.38
C ALA A 31 -0.58 13.47 -43.47
N GLN A 32 -1.26 13.27 -44.61
CA GLN A 32 -2.13 12.13 -44.83
C GLN A 32 -1.36 10.81 -44.94
N ALA A 33 -0.17 10.81 -45.58
CA ALA A 33 0.71 9.65 -45.63
C ALA A 33 1.27 9.29 -44.23
N THR A 34 1.66 10.32 -43.46
CA THR A 34 2.17 10.16 -42.09
C THR A 34 1.10 9.61 -41.14
N SER A 35 -0.13 10.13 -41.24
CA SER A 35 -1.30 9.63 -40.51
C SER A 35 -1.60 8.16 -40.82
N LYS A 36 -1.60 7.76 -42.09
CA LYS A 36 -1.84 6.36 -42.49
C LYS A 36 -0.75 5.42 -42.00
N ALA A 37 0.51 5.85 -42.02
CA ALA A 37 1.63 5.07 -41.49
C ALA A 37 1.50 4.89 -39.96
N ALA A 38 1.17 5.96 -39.23
CA ALA A 38 0.97 5.91 -37.78
C ALA A 38 -0.17 4.96 -37.39
N ILE A 39 -1.33 5.04 -38.06
CA ILE A 39 -2.47 4.15 -37.82
C ILE A 39 -2.10 2.68 -38.07
N LYS A 40 -1.40 2.39 -39.17
CA LYS A 40 -0.96 1.02 -39.49
C LYS A 40 0.04 0.46 -38.46
N THR A 41 0.94 1.31 -37.97
CA THR A 41 1.88 0.94 -36.89
C THR A 41 1.14 0.66 -35.59
N THR A 42 0.18 1.51 -35.21
CA THR A 42 -0.64 1.30 -34.01
C THR A 42 -1.47 0.03 -34.09
N GLU A 43 -2.11 -0.26 -35.23
CA GLU A 43 -2.85 -1.51 -35.44
C GLU A 43 -1.98 -2.75 -35.31
N THR A 44 -0.74 -2.68 -35.78
CA THR A 44 0.21 -3.79 -35.68
C THR A 44 0.67 -4.00 -34.23
N SER A 45 0.99 -2.92 -33.52
CA SER A 45 1.36 -2.97 -32.10
C SER A 45 0.22 -3.50 -31.22
N VAL A 46 -1.03 -3.11 -31.48
CA VAL A 46 -2.20 -3.62 -30.76
C VAL A 46 -2.39 -5.12 -31.02
N LYS A 47 -2.23 -5.59 -32.26
CA LYS A 47 -2.33 -7.03 -32.57
C LYS A 47 -1.23 -7.85 -31.89
N THR A 48 0.00 -7.34 -31.85
CA THR A 48 1.12 -8.00 -31.16
C THR A 48 0.91 -8.04 -29.65
N ALA A 49 0.47 -6.93 -29.03
CA ALA A 49 0.14 -6.87 -27.61
C ALA A 49 -1.01 -7.83 -27.25
N GLN A 50 -2.04 -7.91 -28.09
CA GLN A 50 -3.17 -8.81 -27.89
C GLN A 50 -2.76 -10.29 -28.04
N ALA A 51 -1.83 -10.60 -28.96
CA ALA A 51 -1.29 -11.95 -29.11
C ALA A 51 -0.43 -12.35 -27.90
N ALA A 52 0.41 -11.44 -27.39
CA ALA A 52 1.20 -11.64 -26.19
C ALA A 52 0.32 -11.85 -24.95
N ALA A 53 -0.72 -11.01 -24.76
CA ALA A 53 -1.67 -11.16 -23.66
C ALA A 53 -2.42 -12.50 -23.71
N LYS A 54 -2.83 -12.97 -24.89
CA LYS A 54 -3.46 -14.29 -25.07
C LYS A 54 -2.50 -15.45 -24.77
N ALA A 55 -1.23 -15.32 -25.14
CA ALA A 55 -0.21 -16.33 -24.83
C ALA A 55 0.03 -16.41 -23.32
N SER A 56 0.18 -15.26 -22.65
CA SER A 56 0.36 -15.18 -21.19
C SER A 56 -0.84 -15.76 -20.43
N ALA A 57 -2.06 -15.41 -20.82
CA ALA A 57 -3.28 -15.97 -20.21
C ALA A 57 -3.35 -17.50 -20.34
N LYS A 58 -2.93 -18.04 -21.49
CA LYS A 58 -2.91 -19.50 -21.74
C LYS A 58 -1.83 -20.20 -20.90
N THR A 59 -0.69 -19.57 -20.68
CA THR A 59 0.38 -20.09 -19.81
C THR A 59 -0.05 -20.07 -18.34
N ALA A 60 -0.65 -18.98 -17.88
CA ALA A 60 -1.21 -18.85 -16.53
C ALA A 60 -2.29 -19.91 -16.26
N GLN A 61 -3.19 -20.16 -17.22
CA GLN A 61 -4.22 -21.19 -17.10
C GLN A 61 -3.62 -22.60 -16.98
N LYS A 62 -2.55 -22.91 -17.72
CA LYS A 62 -1.84 -24.20 -17.62
C LYS A 62 -1.13 -24.35 -16.27
N ALA A 63 -0.50 -23.29 -15.76
CA ALA A 63 0.13 -23.29 -14.45
C ALA A 63 -0.91 -23.52 -13.33
N ALA A 64 -2.06 -22.85 -13.40
CA ALA A 64 -3.16 -23.05 -12.44
C ALA A 64 -3.73 -24.48 -12.48
N GLN A 65 -3.83 -25.09 -13.66
CA GLN A 65 -4.25 -26.50 -13.80
C GLN A 65 -3.22 -27.47 -13.23
N ALA A 66 -1.92 -27.23 -13.46
CA ALA A 66 -0.85 -28.03 -12.88
C ALA A 66 -0.81 -27.91 -11.35
N ALA A 67 -0.95 -26.69 -10.81
CA ALA A 67 -1.03 -26.44 -9.36
C ALA A 67 -2.22 -27.15 -8.72
N LYS A 68 -3.39 -27.13 -9.38
CA LYS A 68 -4.59 -27.84 -8.91
C LYS A 68 -4.43 -29.37 -8.92
N ALA A 69 -3.72 -29.92 -9.91
CA ALA A 69 -3.39 -31.35 -9.97
C ALA A 69 -2.41 -31.75 -8.85
N THR A 70 -1.39 -30.93 -8.60
CA THR A 70 -0.41 -31.14 -7.52
C THR A 70 -1.03 -31.02 -6.13
N ALA A 71 -1.94 -30.06 -5.93
CA ALA A 71 -2.68 -29.92 -4.68
C ALA A 71 -3.58 -31.14 -4.41
N LYS A 72 -4.20 -31.70 -5.45
CA LYS A 72 -5.02 -32.92 -5.36
C LYS A 72 -4.18 -34.16 -5.05
N ALA A 73 -3.01 -34.31 -5.69
CA ALA A 73 -2.07 -35.39 -5.40
C ALA A 73 -1.51 -35.31 -3.96
N THR A 74 -1.27 -34.09 -3.46
CA THR A 74 -0.83 -33.84 -2.08
C THR A 74 -1.92 -34.17 -1.06
N ALA A 75 -3.18 -33.87 -1.37
CA ALA A 75 -4.32 -34.22 -0.53
C ALA A 75 -4.52 -35.74 -0.42
N GLU A 76 -4.27 -36.51 -1.50
CA GLU A 76 -4.37 -37.97 -1.48
C GLU A 76 -3.20 -38.65 -0.74
N ALA A 77 -1.99 -38.09 -0.83
CA ALA A 77 -0.83 -38.57 -0.07
C ALA A 77 -0.96 -38.35 1.45
N THR A 78 -1.83 -37.44 1.89
CA THR A 78 -2.02 -37.07 3.31
C THR A 78 -2.89 -38.08 4.10
N LYS A 79 -3.56 -39.05 3.42
CA LYS A 79 -4.39 -40.06 4.10
C LYS A 79 -3.61 -41.09 4.94
N ALA A 80 -2.31 -41.26 4.71
CA ALA A 80 -1.49 -42.22 5.46
C ALA A 80 -0.97 -41.66 6.80
N THR A 81 -0.88 -40.34 6.96
CA THR A 81 -0.29 -39.67 8.13
C THR A 81 -1.26 -39.51 9.31
N VAL A 82 -2.58 -39.63 9.05
CA VAL A 82 -3.66 -39.41 10.04
C VAL A 82 -3.62 -40.40 11.21
N ARG A 83 -3.09 -41.62 11.03
CA ARG A 83 -3.03 -42.63 12.11
C ARG A 83 -2.00 -42.30 13.19
N ALA A 84 -0.91 -41.62 12.84
CA ALA A 84 0.09 -41.17 13.80
C ALA A 84 -0.40 -39.96 14.62
N THR A 85 -1.16 -39.07 13.99
CA THR A 85 -1.73 -37.88 14.65
C THR A 85 -2.81 -38.24 15.67
N ILE A 86 -3.62 -39.27 15.44
CA ILE A 86 -4.67 -39.69 16.41
C ILE A 86 -4.06 -40.23 17.71
N ALA A 87 -2.90 -40.90 17.64
CA ALA A 87 -2.19 -41.38 18.82
C ALA A 87 -1.60 -40.20 19.64
N ALA A 88 -1.03 -39.21 18.95
CA ALA A 88 -0.53 -37.98 19.57
C ALA A 88 -1.67 -37.15 20.19
N VAL A 89 -2.82 -37.03 19.52
CA VAL A 89 -4.00 -36.32 20.03
C VAL A 89 -4.60 -37.00 21.25
N LYS A 90 -4.62 -38.35 21.32
CA LYS A 90 -5.05 -39.07 22.54
C LYS A 90 -4.11 -38.84 23.73
N ALA A 91 -2.80 -38.73 23.49
CA ALA A 91 -1.82 -38.40 24.53
C ALA A 91 -1.97 -36.94 25.00
N ILE A 92 -2.25 -36.01 24.08
CA ILE A 92 -2.52 -34.61 24.40
C ILE A 92 -3.79 -34.48 25.24
N ILE A 93 -4.89 -35.16 24.88
CA ILE A 93 -6.16 -35.11 25.64
C ILE A 93 -6.00 -35.66 27.07
N ALA A 94 -5.17 -36.70 27.26
CA ALA A 94 -4.84 -37.22 28.59
C ALA A 94 -4.02 -36.20 29.41
N GLY A 95 -3.07 -35.52 28.78
CA GLY A 95 -2.32 -34.41 29.39
C GLY A 95 -3.19 -33.19 29.72
N THR A 96 -4.18 -32.87 28.86
CA THR A 96 -5.11 -31.76 29.08
C THR A 96 -6.05 -32.02 30.27
N LYS A 97 -6.47 -33.27 30.52
CA LYS A 97 -7.24 -33.60 31.75
C LYS A 97 -6.43 -33.41 33.03
N ALA A 98 -5.12 -33.69 33.00
CA ALA A 98 -4.24 -33.43 34.13
C ALA A 98 -4.03 -31.91 34.36
N LEU A 99 -4.00 -31.13 33.27
CA LEU A 99 -3.90 -29.66 33.31
C LEU A 99 -5.20 -28.98 33.80
N ILE A 100 -6.38 -29.53 33.46
CA ILE A 100 -7.69 -29.03 33.92
C ILE A 100 -7.83 -29.13 35.45
N SER A 101 -7.24 -30.15 36.07
CA SER A 101 -7.18 -30.23 37.55
C SER A 101 -6.26 -29.19 38.18
N ALA A 102 -5.27 -28.67 37.44
CA ALA A 102 -4.38 -27.60 37.88
C ALA A 102 -4.97 -26.19 37.62
N LEU A 103 -5.87 -26.05 36.66
CA LEU A 103 -6.54 -24.79 36.28
C LEU A 103 -7.61 -24.30 37.27
N ILE A 104 -7.98 -25.10 38.27
CA ILE A 104 -8.84 -24.66 39.39
C ILE A 104 -8.12 -23.61 40.26
N ALA A 105 -6.80 -23.40 40.09
CA ALA A 105 -6.00 -22.55 40.97
C ALA A 105 -5.59 -21.15 40.45
N GLY A 106 -5.97 -20.66 39.25
CA GLY A 106 -5.45 -19.34 38.82
C GLY A 106 -5.91 -18.74 37.48
N GLY A 107 -7.17 -18.92 37.07
CA GLY A 107 -7.67 -18.52 35.75
C GLY A 107 -8.14 -17.07 35.61
N TRP A 108 -7.28 -16.16 35.14
CA TRP A 108 -7.71 -14.91 34.50
C TRP A 108 -7.00 -14.62 33.16
N ILE A 109 -5.72 -14.98 33.04
CA ILE A 109 -4.91 -14.69 31.83
C ILE A 109 -5.35 -15.50 30.61
N ALA A 110 -5.77 -16.76 30.80
CA ALA A 110 -6.21 -17.63 29.70
C ALA A 110 -7.57 -17.20 29.08
N VAL A 111 -8.42 -16.52 29.84
CA VAL A 111 -9.73 -16.05 29.37
C VAL A 111 -9.57 -14.85 28.44
N VAL A 112 -8.61 -13.97 28.71
CA VAL A 112 -8.31 -12.78 27.90
C VAL A 112 -7.73 -13.19 26.54
N ILE A 113 -6.82 -14.16 26.49
CA ILE A 113 -6.20 -14.62 25.24
C ILE A 113 -7.23 -15.32 24.33
N ILE A 114 -8.14 -16.12 24.90
CA ILE A 114 -9.20 -16.78 24.13
C ILE A 114 -10.21 -15.76 23.59
N LEU A 115 -10.55 -14.72 24.36
CA LEU A 115 -11.42 -13.63 23.89
C LEU A 115 -10.80 -12.86 22.73
N ILE A 116 -9.50 -12.56 22.78
CA ILE A 116 -8.77 -11.87 21.70
C ILE A 116 -8.76 -12.73 20.42
N VAL A 117 -8.49 -14.03 20.53
CA VAL A 117 -8.47 -14.95 19.37
C VAL A 117 -9.87 -15.14 18.76
N VAL A 118 -10.92 -15.18 19.59
CA VAL A 118 -12.31 -15.29 19.10
C VAL A 118 -12.78 -13.99 18.47
N LEU A 119 -12.46 -12.83 19.04
CA LEU A 119 -12.81 -11.52 18.48
C LEU A 119 -12.09 -11.26 17.14
N LEU A 120 -10.81 -11.64 17.03
CA LEU A 120 -10.06 -11.54 15.77
C LEU A 120 -10.53 -12.57 14.73
N GLY A 121 -10.87 -13.80 15.14
CA GLY A 121 -11.47 -14.80 14.27
C GLY A 121 -12.84 -14.37 13.73
N CYS A 122 -13.66 -13.68 14.55
CA CYS A 122 -14.93 -13.09 14.15
C CYS A 122 -14.74 -11.89 13.21
N ALA A 123 -13.73 -11.04 13.43
CA ALA A 123 -13.42 -9.95 12.51
C ALA A 123 -13.05 -10.49 11.12
N VAL A 124 -12.21 -11.51 11.03
CA VAL A 124 -11.82 -12.12 9.74
C VAL A 124 -12.98 -12.82 9.03
N SER A 125 -13.92 -13.42 9.77
CA SER A 125 -15.08 -14.11 9.17
C SER A 125 -16.24 -13.19 8.79
N LEU A 126 -16.28 -11.94 9.29
CA LEU A 126 -17.26 -10.92 8.88
C LEU A 126 -16.85 -10.18 7.58
N PHE A 127 -15.59 -10.25 7.16
CA PHE A 127 -15.12 -9.70 5.87
C PHE A 127 -15.07 -10.74 4.73
N GLY A 128 -15.33 -12.02 5.01
CA GLY A 128 -15.12 -13.14 4.09
C GLY A 128 -16.37 -13.84 3.56
N GLY A 129 -17.55 -13.19 3.53
CA GLY A 129 -18.78 -13.89 3.16
C GLY A 129 -19.95 -12.98 2.78
N GLY A 130 -19.87 -12.33 1.62
CA GLY A 130 -21.01 -11.61 1.04
C GLY A 130 -20.82 -11.40 -0.45
N SER A 131 -21.56 -12.14 -1.27
CA SER A 131 -21.66 -11.92 -2.71
C SER A 131 -22.14 -10.50 -3.00
N GLY A 132 -21.27 -9.68 -3.59
CA GLY A 132 -21.63 -8.36 -4.11
C GLY A 132 -20.92 -7.19 -3.43
N SER A 133 -19.60 -7.16 -3.45
CA SER A 133 -18.80 -5.99 -3.11
C SER A 133 -17.53 -6.00 -3.95
N ASN A 134 -17.15 -4.84 -4.51
CA ASN A 134 -15.85 -4.65 -5.17
C ASN A 134 -14.74 -4.84 -4.12
N ALA A 135 -14.39 -6.09 -3.83
CA ALA A 135 -13.22 -6.43 -3.03
C ALA A 135 -12.00 -5.84 -3.74
N TYR A 136 -11.49 -4.75 -3.18
CA TYR A 136 -10.30 -4.10 -3.64
C TYR A 136 -9.11 -5.06 -3.49
N THR A 137 -8.64 -5.65 -4.59
CA THR A 137 -7.37 -6.38 -4.62
C THR A 137 -6.25 -5.36 -4.83
N PRO A 138 -5.35 -5.14 -3.85
CA PRO A 138 -4.34 -4.09 -3.95
C PRO A 138 -3.24 -4.39 -4.97
N VAL A 139 -3.17 -5.63 -5.48
CA VAL A 139 -2.17 -6.08 -6.46
C VAL A 139 -2.79 -6.35 -7.83
N SER A 140 -1.95 -6.44 -8.86
CA SER A 140 -2.40 -6.73 -10.22
C SER A 140 -3.00 -8.14 -10.35
N ALA A 141 -3.82 -8.36 -11.38
CA ALA A 141 -4.35 -9.68 -11.69
C ALA A 141 -3.24 -10.71 -11.99
N GLU A 142 -2.11 -10.24 -12.53
CA GLU A 142 -0.91 -11.05 -12.76
C GLU A 142 -0.29 -11.54 -11.46
N VAL A 143 -0.17 -10.68 -10.44
CA VAL A 143 0.29 -11.10 -9.11
C VAL A 143 -0.72 -12.05 -8.47
N GLU A 144 -2.00 -11.73 -8.55
CA GLU A 144 -3.07 -12.57 -7.97
C GLU A 144 -3.06 -13.99 -8.57
N ALA A 145 -2.74 -14.12 -9.86
CA ALA A 145 -2.63 -15.43 -10.52
C ALA A 145 -1.54 -16.33 -9.91
N TYR A 146 -0.55 -15.76 -9.23
CA TYR A 146 0.51 -16.51 -8.54
C TYR A 146 0.17 -16.89 -7.10
N GLU A 147 -0.96 -16.46 -6.54
CA GLU A 147 -1.34 -16.74 -5.15
C GLU A 147 -1.20 -18.22 -4.76
N PRO A 148 -1.64 -19.22 -5.56
CA PRO A 148 -1.47 -20.62 -5.18
C PRO A 148 -0.01 -21.06 -5.03
N LEU A 149 0.90 -20.50 -5.85
CA LEU A 149 2.34 -20.79 -5.77
C LEU A 149 2.98 -20.04 -4.59
N ILE A 150 2.58 -18.79 -4.37
CA ILE A 150 3.00 -18.01 -3.20
C ILE A 150 2.60 -18.73 -1.91
N GLN A 151 1.34 -19.16 -1.79
CA GLN A 151 0.85 -19.93 -0.64
C GLN A 151 1.61 -21.24 -0.44
N LYS A 152 1.89 -21.97 -1.54
CA LYS A 152 2.68 -23.22 -1.50
C LYS A 152 4.04 -22.97 -0.87
N TYR A 153 4.80 -22.00 -1.37
CA TYR A 153 6.15 -21.74 -0.90
C TYR A 153 6.19 -21.04 0.46
N ALA A 154 5.29 -20.10 0.73
CA ALA A 154 5.14 -19.49 2.05
C ALA A 154 4.91 -20.55 3.13
N LYS A 155 4.01 -21.51 2.88
CA LYS A 155 3.78 -22.64 3.77
C LYS A 155 5.00 -23.56 3.87
N GLN A 156 5.63 -23.89 2.74
CA GLN A 156 6.82 -24.75 2.71
C GLN A 156 7.96 -24.20 3.55
N TYR A 157 8.14 -22.87 3.56
CA TYR A 157 9.23 -22.21 4.27
C TYR A 157 8.84 -21.68 5.65
N GLY A 158 7.58 -21.84 6.07
CA GLY A 158 7.12 -21.51 7.42
C GLY A 158 6.79 -20.04 7.64
N ILE A 159 6.33 -19.33 6.61
CA ILE A 159 5.81 -17.95 6.68
C ILE A 159 4.41 -17.80 6.03
N PRO A 160 3.45 -18.74 6.26
CA PRO A 160 2.13 -18.71 5.61
C PRO A 160 1.29 -17.46 5.90
N GLU A 161 1.55 -16.76 7.00
CA GLU A 161 0.89 -15.52 7.40
C GLU A 161 1.39 -14.28 6.62
N TYR A 162 2.48 -14.41 5.85
CA TYR A 162 3.08 -13.34 5.05
C TYR A 162 2.72 -13.41 3.56
N VAL A 163 1.71 -14.19 3.16
CA VAL A 163 1.27 -14.31 1.75
C VAL A 163 0.99 -12.95 1.11
N GLU A 164 0.28 -12.08 1.81
CA GLU A 164 -0.03 -10.74 1.30
C GLU A 164 1.21 -9.83 1.22
N LEU A 165 2.22 -10.03 2.08
CA LEU A 165 3.49 -9.29 2.00
C LEU A 165 4.31 -9.77 0.79
N ILE A 166 4.32 -11.08 0.53
CA ILE A 166 4.98 -11.66 -0.65
C ILE A 166 4.32 -11.12 -1.94
N LYS A 167 2.99 -11.04 -1.98
CA LYS A 167 2.26 -10.43 -3.10
C LYS A 167 2.63 -8.96 -3.29
N ALA A 168 2.75 -8.19 -2.20
CA ALA A 168 3.17 -6.80 -2.24
C ALA A 168 4.60 -6.62 -2.78
N VAL A 169 5.54 -7.47 -2.34
CA VAL A 169 6.92 -7.51 -2.86
C VAL A 169 6.90 -7.82 -4.36
N MET A 170 6.20 -8.87 -4.80
CA MET A 170 6.08 -9.21 -6.23
C MET A 170 5.49 -8.06 -7.06
N MET A 171 4.52 -7.34 -6.48
CA MET A 171 3.87 -6.20 -7.13
C MET A 171 4.88 -5.08 -7.37
N GLN A 172 5.72 -4.78 -6.38
CA GLN A 172 6.78 -3.78 -6.52
C GLN A 172 7.87 -4.22 -7.50
N GLU A 173 8.30 -5.48 -7.46
CA GLU A 173 9.41 -5.99 -8.28
C GLU A 173 9.08 -6.03 -9.78
N SER A 174 7.88 -6.50 -10.12
CA SER A 174 7.52 -6.71 -11.53
C SER A 174 6.06 -6.42 -11.86
N GLY A 175 5.21 -6.27 -10.85
CA GLY A 175 3.76 -6.32 -11.03
C GLY A 175 3.27 -7.70 -11.46
N GLY A 176 4.01 -8.77 -11.13
CA GLY A 176 3.72 -10.16 -11.53
C GLY A 176 4.07 -10.47 -13.00
N ARG A 177 4.93 -9.66 -13.62
CA ARG A 177 5.25 -9.76 -15.06
C ARG A 177 6.63 -10.38 -15.28
N GLY A 178 6.84 -10.88 -16.49
CA GLY A 178 8.12 -11.46 -16.90
C GLY A 178 8.31 -12.90 -16.41
N LEU A 179 9.55 -13.38 -16.50
CA LEU A 179 9.93 -14.74 -16.09
C LEU A 179 10.58 -14.81 -14.71
N ASP A 180 10.96 -13.64 -14.18
CA ASP A 180 11.48 -13.47 -12.83
C ASP A 180 10.57 -12.50 -12.03
N PRO A 181 9.32 -12.89 -11.71
CA PRO A 181 8.34 -12.00 -11.11
C PRO A 181 8.72 -11.46 -9.72
N MET A 182 9.60 -12.14 -8.99
CA MET A 182 10.16 -11.66 -7.71
C MET A 182 11.51 -10.94 -7.88
N GLN A 183 12.02 -10.77 -9.11
CA GLN A 183 13.39 -10.27 -9.39
C GLN A 183 14.46 -10.94 -8.50
N ALA A 184 14.34 -12.25 -8.32
CA ALA A 184 15.16 -13.01 -7.38
C ALA A 184 16.47 -13.53 -8.00
N ALA A 185 16.75 -13.23 -9.27
CA ALA A 185 17.93 -13.75 -9.98
C ALA A 185 19.26 -13.38 -9.30
N GLU A 186 19.38 -12.16 -8.77
CA GLU A 186 20.59 -11.67 -8.12
C GLU A 186 20.75 -12.21 -6.68
N GLY A 187 19.69 -12.81 -6.13
CA GLY A 187 19.64 -13.33 -4.77
C GLY A 187 20.53 -14.56 -4.53
N SER A 188 20.84 -14.77 -3.25
CA SER A 188 21.62 -15.90 -2.74
C SER A 188 20.95 -17.27 -2.87
N PHE A 189 19.61 -17.32 -2.89
CA PHE A 189 18.85 -18.57 -3.06
C PHE A 189 18.72 -19.00 -4.53
N ASN A 190 19.10 -18.16 -5.50
CA ASN A 190 19.25 -18.59 -6.87
C ASN A 190 20.53 -19.43 -7.01
N THR A 191 20.36 -20.69 -7.38
CA THR A 191 21.45 -21.67 -7.60
C THR A 191 21.38 -22.30 -8.99
N ARG A 192 20.40 -21.90 -9.81
CA ARG A 192 20.10 -22.53 -11.10
C ARG A 192 20.34 -21.60 -12.29
N TYR A 193 20.20 -20.29 -12.13
CA TYR A 193 20.27 -19.30 -13.20
C TYR A 193 21.38 -18.28 -12.95
N PRO A 194 21.85 -17.55 -13.97
CA PRO A 194 22.83 -16.48 -13.79
C PRO A 194 22.36 -15.41 -12.79
N HIS A 195 23.29 -14.87 -12.01
CA HIS A 195 23.05 -13.76 -11.08
C HIS A 195 23.14 -12.43 -11.82
N GLU A 196 22.18 -12.19 -12.69
CA GLU A 196 22.03 -10.94 -13.44
C GLU A 196 20.54 -10.56 -13.52
N PRO A 197 20.21 -9.27 -13.75
CA PRO A 197 18.84 -8.82 -13.82
C PRO A 197 18.00 -9.64 -14.81
N ASN A 198 16.87 -10.19 -14.36
CA ASN A 198 16.00 -11.10 -15.13
C ASN A 198 16.66 -12.41 -15.59
N GLY A 199 17.72 -12.87 -14.92
CA GLY A 199 18.43 -14.11 -15.23
C GLY A 199 17.59 -15.38 -15.06
N ILE A 200 16.61 -15.37 -14.15
CA ILE A 200 15.67 -16.49 -13.95
C ILE A 200 14.67 -16.55 -15.11
N GLN A 201 14.58 -17.72 -15.75
CA GLN A 201 13.65 -18.00 -16.86
C GLN A 201 12.46 -18.89 -16.46
N ASP A 202 12.25 -19.07 -15.15
CA ASP A 202 11.27 -19.97 -14.56
C ASP A 202 10.51 -19.23 -13.44
N PRO A 203 9.26 -18.77 -13.70
CA PRO A 203 8.50 -17.98 -12.74
C PRO A 203 8.24 -18.70 -11.41
N GLU A 204 8.03 -20.03 -11.43
CA GLU A 204 7.82 -20.78 -10.20
C GLU A 204 9.10 -20.79 -9.35
N TYR A 205 10.25 -20.94 -10.00
CA TYR A 205 11.55 -20.87 -9.33
C TYR A 205 11.89 -19.47 -8.80
N SER A 206 11.54 -18.41 -9.55
CA SER A 206 11.65 -17.03 -9.06
C SER A 206 10.86 -16.82 -7.77
N ILE A 207 9.63 -17.35 -7.70
CA ILE A 207 8.80 -17.28 -6.49
C ILE A 207 9.44 -18.06 -5.34
N GLU A 208 9.94 -19.27 -5.61
CA GLU A 208 10.63 -20.09 -4.61
C GLU A 208 11.86 -19.38 -4.00
N CYS A 209 12.70 -18.78 -4.84
CA CYS A 209 13.86 -18.01 -4.41
C CYS A 209 13.43 -16.75 -3.66
N GLY A 210 12.53 -15.96 -4.23
CA GLY A 210 12.05 -14.70 -3.64
C GLY A 210 11.40 -14.88 -2.28
N VAL A 211 10.62 -15.95 -2.07
CA VAL A 211 10.03 -16.27 -0.76
C VAL A 211 11.11 -16.61 0.28
N GLN A 212 12.18 -17.31 -0.11
CA GLN A 212 13.29 -17.61 0.79
C GLN A 212 14.11 -16.36 1.13
N GLU A 213 14.36 -15.48 0.15
CA GLU A 213 15.03 -14.19 0.38
C GLU A 213 14.22 -13.34 1.37
N LEU A 214 12.91 -13.20 1.16
CA LEU A 214 12.05 -12.43 2.06
C LEU A 214 12.02 -13.06 3.46
N LYS A 215 11.90 -14.38 3.56
CA LYS A 215 12.00 -15.08 4.85
C LYS A 215 13.31 -14.76 5.57
N ALA A 216 14.44 -14.83 4.86
CA ALA A 216 15.75 -14.56 5.45
C ALA A 216 15.84 -13.12 5.97
N ALA A 217 15.26 -12.16 5.24
CA ALA A 217 15.16 -10.78 5.67
C ALA A 217 14.25 -10.61 6.91
N LEU A 218 13.06 -11.23 6.92
CA LEU A 218 12.13 -11.20 8.06
C LEU A 218 12.77 -11.73 9.34
N ILE A 219 13.49 -12.87 9.26
CA ILE A 219 14.21 -13.45 10.39
C ILE A 219 15.34 -12.53 10.86
N SER A 220 16.12 -11.97 9.93
CA SER A 220 17.27 -11.12 10.27
C SER A 220 16.83 -9.80 10.91
N ALA A 221 15.68 -9.29 10.49
CA ALA A 221 15.05 -8.10 11.04
C ALA A 221 14.27 -8.36 12.33
N GLU A 222 14.13 -9.61 12.77
CA GLU A 222 13.39 -10.00 13.98
C GLU A 222 11.89 -9.69 13.92
N VAL A 223 11.28 -9.80 12.73
CA VAL A 223 9.84 -9.57 12.55
C VAL A 223 9.02 -10.58 13.34
N GLU A 224 8.18 -10.10 14.26
CA GLU A 224 7.39 -10.97 15.13
C GLU A 224 6.09 -11.46 14.45
N ASN A 225 5.45 -10.58 13.68
CA ASN A 225 4.14 -10.85 13.08
C ASN A 225 3.86 -9.94 11.86
N PRO A 226 2.84 -10.24 11.04
CA PRO A 226 2.51 -9.49 9.82
C PRO A 226 2.15 -8.00 10.00
N ILE A 227 1.95 -7.52 11.22
CA ILE A 227 1.64 -6.10 11.49
C ILE A 227 2.79 -5.36 12.17
N ASP A 228 3.93 -6.02 12.38
CA ASP A 228 5.16 -5.45 12.93
C ASP A 228 5.87 -4.55 11.90
N MET A 229 5.28 -3.36 11.66
CA MET A 229 5.69 -2.46 10.58
C MET A 229 7.12 -1.95 10.74
N GLU A 230 7.63 -1.81 11.97
CA GLU A 230 8.99 -1.35 12.22
C GLU A 230 10.01 -2.35 11.66
N HIS A 231 9.91 -3.62 12.08
CA HIS A 231 10.81 -4.66 11.60
C HIS A 231 10.50 -5.07 10.15
N ILE A 232 9.24 -4.99 9.70
CA ILE A 232 8.90 -5.23 8.29
C ILE A 232 9.56 -4.20 7.37
N LYS A 233 9.58 -2.90 7.73
CA LYS A 233 10.29 -1.90 6.92
C LYS A 233 11.79 -2.20 6.83
N LEU A 234 12.40 -2.65 7.93
CA LEU A 234 13.79 -3.10 7.95
C LEU A 234 14.03 -4.33 7.06
N ALA A 235 13.16 -5.34 7.15
CA ALA A 235 13.22 -6.54 6.33
C ALA A 235 13.07 -6.22 4.83
N LEU A 236 12.10 -5.37 4.47
CA LEU A 236 11.85 -4.96 3.09
C LEU A 236 13.06 -4.22 2.50
N GLN A 237 13.65 -3.28 3.24
CA GLN A 237 14.86 -2.61 2.75
C GLN A 237 16.04 -3.58 2.65
N GLY A 238 16.12 -4.57 3.54
CA GLY A 238 17.07 -5.67 3.46
C GLY A 238 16.85 -6.60 2.26
N TYR A 239 15.61 -6.78 1.80
CA TYR A 239 15.32 -7.50 0.56
C TYR A 239 15.90 -6.75 -0.65
N ASN A 240 15.71 -5.42 -0.69
CA ASN A 240 16.18 -4.57 -1.79
C ASN A 240 17.70 -4.35 -1.83
N PHE A 241 18.34 -4.10 -0.68
CA PHE A 241 19.78 -3.85 -0.57
C PHE A 241 20.60 -5.10 -0.25
N GLY A 242 19.95 -6.24 -0.02
CA GLY A 242 20.55 -7.43 0.55
C GLY A 242 20.70 -7.37 2.07
N ASN A 243 20.73 -8.56 2.69
CA ASN A 243 20.67 -8.72 4.16
C ASN A 243 21.81 -8.03 4.94
N GLY A 244 22.93 -7.68 4.28
CA GLY A 244 24.00 -6.89 4.91
C GLY A 244 23.53 -5.53 5.42
N TYR A 245 22.51 -4.93 4.79
CA TYR A 245 21.88 -3.70 5.26
C TYR A 245 21.24 -3.87 6.64
N ILE A 246 20.56 -4.99 6.89
CA ILE A 246 19.81 -5.23 8.13
C ILE A 246 20.74 -5.17 9.34
N SER A 247 21.87 -5.89 9.28
CA SER A 247 22.86 -5.87 10.36
C SER A 247 23.51 -4.50 10.54
N TRP A 248 23.83 -3.82 9.43
CA TRP A 248 24.40 -2.47 9.45
C TRP A 248 23.45 -1.46 10.09
N ALA A 249 22.18 -1.46 9.71
CA ALA A 249 21.16 -0.55 10.23
C ALA A 249 20.92 -0.77 11.73
N LYS A 250 20.83 -2.03 12.17
CA LYS A 250 20.68 -2.37 13.60
C LYS A 250 21.88 -1.93 14.43
N THR A 251 23.09 -2.15 13.92
CA THR A 251 24.32 -1.84 14.66
C THR A 251 24.56 -0.33 14.79
N ASN A 252 24.27 0.44 13.74
CA ASN A 252 24.58 1.87 13.71
C ASN A 252 23.40 2.75 14.16
N TYR A 253 22.16 2.28 13.98
CA TYR A 253 20.95 3.10 14.14
C TYR A 253 19.83 2.44 14.94
N GLY A 254 20.00 1.19 15.40
CA GLY A 254 18.97 0.45 16.13
C GLY A 254 17.82 -0.10 15.26
N GLY A 255 17.74 0.27 13.98
CA GLY A 255 16.66 -0.16 13.09
C GLY A 255 16.62 0.59 11.75
N TYR A 256 15.51 0.47 11.04
CA TYR A 256 15.30 1.16 9.75
C TYR A 256 14.94 2.64 9.95
N SER A 257 15.51 3.51 9.11
CA SER A 257 14.98 4.84 8.83
C SER A 257 15.17 5.17 7.35
N TYR A 258 14.41 6.09 6.79
CA TYR A 258 14.68 6.54 5.42
C TYR A 258 16.09 7.14 5.28
N ALA A 259 16.52 7.92 6.28
CA ALA A 259 17.83 8.58 6.28
C ALA A 259 18.99 7.57 6.20
N ASN A 260 18.95 6.48 6.98
CA ASN A 260 20.02 5.48 6.93
C ASN A 260 19.96 4.59 5.67
N ALA A 261 18.79 4.42 5.05
CA ALA A 261 18.68 3.79 3.73
C ALA A 261 19.37 4.64 2.65
N VAL A 262 19.19 5.97 2.67
CA VAL A 262 19.87 6.91 1.76
C VAL A 262 21.39 6.89 1.98
N GLU A 263 21.84 6.89 3.24
CA GLU A 263 23.27 6.80 3.56
C GLU A 263 23.89 5.51 3.05
N PHE A 264 23.24 4.36 3.31
CA PHE A 264 23.73 3.06 2.86
C PHE A 264 23.81 2.98 1.35
N SER A 265 22.78 3.44 0.65
CA SER A 265 22.76 3.50 -0.82
C SER A 265 23.93 4.35 -1.35
N THR A 266 24.16 5.53 -0.77
CA THR A 266 25.25 6.44 -1.15
C THR A 266 26.62 5.79 -0.93
N MET A 267 26.83 5.15 0.21
CA MET A 267 28.09 4.46 0.55
C MET A 267 28.37 3.30 -0.43
N GLN A 268 27.36 2.50 -0.74
CA GLN A 268 27.50 1.34 -1.61
C GLN A 268 27.68 1.74 -3.08
N ALA A 269 26.93 2.73 -3.56
CA ALA A 269 27.09 3.30 -4.88
C ALA A 269 28.52 3.84 -5.08
N ALA A 270 29.02 4.63 -4.13
CA ALA A 270 30.40 5.14 -4.17
C ALA A 270 31.45 4.02 -4.15
N ARG A 271 31.24 2.96 -3.36
CA ARG A 271 32.14 1.81 -3.27
C ARG A 271 32.23 1.01 -4.56
N LEU A 272 31.11 0.87 -5.27
CA LEU A 272 31.00 0.09 -6.52
C LEU A 272 31.25 0.94 -7.76
N GLY A 273 31.32 2.27 -7.62
CA GLY A 273 31.40 3.19 -8.75
C GLY A 273 30.09 3.26 -9.56
N TRP A 274 28.95 3.11 -8.90
CA TRP A 274 27.61 3.18 -9.49
C TRP A 274 26.95 4.54 -9.22
N ASP A 275 26.00 4.93 -10.07
CA ASP A 275 25.23 6.17 -9.90
C ASP A 275 24.23 6.07 -8.75
N SER A 276 23.71 4.87 -8.47
CA SER A 276 22.82 4.58 -7.36
C SER A 276 22.94 3.11 -6.93
N TYR A 277 22.45 2.79 -5.73
CA TYR A 277 22.41 1.42 -5.21
C TYR A 277 21.01 1.13 -4.66
N GLY A 278 20.26 0.27 -5.36
CA GLY A 278 18.87 -0.10 -5.04
C GLY A 278 17.90 1.09 -4.96
N ASP A 279 16.78 0.87 -4.27
CA ASP A 279 15.71 1.84 -4.05
C ASP A 279 15.65 2.22 -2.56
N THR A 280 15.99 3.47 -2.25
CA THR A 280 15.98 4.00 -0.87
C THR A 280 14.59 4.14 -0.27
N GLN A 281 13.54 4.08 -1.08
CA GLN A 281 12.14 4.18 -0.67
C GLN A 281 11.39 2.85 -0.78
N TYR A 282 12.13 1.74 -0.96
CA TYR A 282 11.56 0.43 -1.23
C TYR A 282 10.48 -0.02 -0.23
N PRO A 283 10.64 0.15 1.10
CA PRO A 283 9.58 -0.16 2.05
C PRO A 283 8.30 0.64 1.80
N ALA A 284 8.41 1.93 1.50
CA ALA A 284 7.24 2.76 1.21
C ALA A 284 6.51 2.26 -0.04
N HIS A 285 7.25 1.92 -1.10
CA HIS A 285 6.67 1.43 -2.35
C HIS A 285 6.00 0.05 -2.20
N VAL A 286 6.61 -0.89 -1.48
CA VAL A 286 6.02 -2.22 -1.23
C VAL A 286 4.75 -2.10 -0.39
N LEU A 287 4.80 -1.30 0.69
CA LEU A 287 3.69 -1.21 1.64
C LEU A 287 2.43 -0.59 1.03
N LEU A 288 2.53 0.16 -0.09
CA LEU A 288 1.38 0.57 -0.91
C LEU A 288 0.52 -0.62 -1.35
N TYR A 289 1.10 -1.81 -1.49
CA TYR A 289 0.40 -3.00 -1.95
C TYR A 289 0.10 -3.98 -0.82
N TYR A 290 0.58 -3.70 0.39
CA TYR A 290 0.39 -4.59 1.54
C TYR A 290 -0.91 -4.21 2.28
N PRO A 291 -1.90 -5.11 2.42
CA PRO A 291 -3.16 -4.79 3.11
C PRO A 291 -2.97 -4.26 4.53
N TYR A 292 -1.96 -4.77 5.25
CA TYR A 292 -1.62 -4.29 6.60
C TYR A 292 -0.67 -3.08 6.59
N GLY A 293 0.00 -2.82 5.46
CA GLY A 293 0.87 -1.65 5.24
C GLY A 293 0.14 -0.41 4.71
N ARG A 294 -1.07 -0.57 4.14
CA ARG A 294 -1.90 0.54 3.65
C ARG A 294 -2.43 1.44 4.74
N ALA A 295 -2.63 0.88 5.94
CA ALA A 295 -2.85 1.65 7.16
C ALA A 295 -1.66 2.57 7.51
N PHE A 296 -0.49 2.45 6.87
CA PHE A 296 0.72 3.23 7.15
C PHE A 296 1.39 3.86 5.92
N THR A 297 0.89 3.64 4.69
CA THR A 297 1.58 4.11 3.45
C THR A 297 0.67 4.59 2.32
N SER A 298 -0.66 4.59 2.44
CA SER A 298 -1.48 5.21 1.39
C SER A 298 -1.37 6.73 1.46
N GLY A 299 -0.31 7.31 0.89
CA GLY A 299 -0.10 8.75 0.68
C GLY A 299 -1.24 9.35 -0.17
N GLY A 300 -2.36 9.53 0.49
CA GLY A 300 -3.69 9.71 -0.05
C GLY A 300 -4.67 9.84 1.11
N ASN A 301 -5.81 10.44 0.82
CA ASN A 301 -6.77 10.81 1.84
C ASN A 301 -7.30 9.64 2.70
N GLN A 302 -7.21 8.39 2.21
CA GLN A 302 -7.63 7.19 2.92
C GLN A 302 -6.68 6.74 4.06
N ALA A 303 -5.35 6.96 4.00
CA ALA A 303 -4.45 6.42 5.05
C ALA A 303 -4.77 6.95 6.43
N ILE A 304 -5.00 8.27 6.54
CA ILE A 304 -5.26 8.88 7.85
C ILE A 304 -6.57 8.34 8.46
N VAL A 305 -7.53 7.99 7.60
CA VAL A 305 -8.78 7.33 8.02
C VAL A 305 -8.49 5.92 8.53
N GLU A 306 -7.69 5.14 7.79
CA GLU A 306 -7.33 3.78 8.20
C GLU A 306 -6.55 3.79 9.53
N VAL A 307 -5.56 4.68 9.70
CA VAL A 307 -4.87 4.88 10.98
C VAL A 307 -5.87 5.20 12.08
N ALA A 308 -6.77 6.17 11.86
CA ALA A 308 -7.76 6.57 12.85
C ALA A 308 -8.68 5.41 13.24
N LEU A 309 -9.13 4.60 12.28
CA LEU A 309 -9.98 3.42 12.53
C LEU A 309 -9.28 2.36 13.38
N THR A 310 -7.96 2.19 13.30
CA THR A 310 -7.22 1.26 14.20
C THR A 310 -7.26 1.68 15.66
N GLN A 311 -7.59 2.94 15.95
CA GLN A 311 -7.58 3.50 17.29
C GLN A 311 -8.93 3.41 17.99
N LEU A 312 -9.99 2.93 17.33
CA LEU A 312 -11.32 2.84 17.92
C LEU A 312 -11.31 2.07 19.24
N GLY A 313 -11.92 2.66 20.27
CA GLY A 313 -11.97 2.10 21.62
C GLY A 313 -10.76 2.42 22.50
N ASN A 314 -9.74 3.13 22.02
CA ASN A 314 -8.68 3.66 22.88
C ASN A 314 -9.26 4.75 23.80
N GLU A 315 -9.05 4.61 25.12
CA GLU A 315 -9.58 5.49 26.17
C GLU A 315 -8.45 6.29 26.86
N GLY A 316 -8.74 7.52 27.30
CA GLY A 316 -7.83 8.38 28.07
C GLY A 316 -6.70 9.05 27.26
N GLY A 317 -6.48 8.62 26.02
CA GLY A 317 -5.67 9.33 25.03
C GLY A 317 -4.17 9.41 25.30
N GLN A 318 -3.64 8.65 26.27
CA GLN A 318 -2.22 8.68 26.66
C GLN A 318 -1.26 8.60 25.48
N PRO A 319 -1.43 7.68 24.53
CA PRO A 319 -0.50 7.59 23.40
C PRO A 319 -0.40 8.89 22.59
N TYR A 320 -1.48 9.68 22.50
CA TYR A 320 -1.53 10.86 21.65
C TYR A 320 -0.98 12.10 22.35
N TRP A 321 -1.44 12.42 23.56
CA TRP A 321 -0.98 13.63 24.25
C TRP A 321 0.47 13.49 24.75
N SER A 322 0.92 12.29 25.12
CA SER A 322 2.32 12.07 25.50
C SER A 322 3.26 12.12 24.30
N TRP A 323 2.87 11.54 23.16
CA TRP A 323 3.61 11.67 21.88
C TRP A 323 3.71 13.14 21.44
N TYR A 324 2.64 13.93 21.66
CA TYR A 324 2.67 15.35 21.31
C TYR A 324 3.70 16.12 22.16
N GLY A 325 3.93 15.68 23.41
CA GLY A 325 4.90 16.25 24.34
C GLY A 325 4.30 16.77 25.66
N PHE A 326 3.07 16.38 26.01
CA PHE A 326 2.47 16.75 27.29
C PHE A 326 2.82 15.75 28.39
N ASP A 327 3.18 16.27 29.58
CA ASP A 327 3.53 15.45 30.76
C ASP A 327 2.30 14.90 31.53
N GLY A 328 1.09 15.24 31.08
CA GLY A 328 -0.17 14.82 31.71
C GLY A 328 -1.38 14.97 30.80
N ARG A 329 -2.53 14.45 31.24
CA ARG A 329 -3.76 14.40 30.45
C ARG A 329 -4.24 15.82 30.10
N VAL A 330 -4.42 16.05 28.80
CA VAL A 330 -5.06 17.24 28.20
C VAL A 330 -6.23 16.81 27.32
N GLU A 331 -7.06 17.75 26.87
CA GLU A 331 -8.01 17.45 25.79
C GLU A 331 -7.22 17.08 24.53
N TRP A 332 -7.49 15.90 23.98
CA TRP A 332 -6.53 15.23 23.09
C TRP A 332 -7.06 14.98 21.68
N CYS A 333 -8.20 15.56 21.29
CA CYS A 333 -8.76 15.43 19.94
C CYS A 333 -7.79 15.89 18.83
N ALA A 334 -7.16 17.06 18.99
CA ALA A 334 -6.17 17.57 18.04
C ALA A 334 -4.84 16.79 18.09
N CYS A 335 -4.42 16.34 19.29
CA CYS A 335 -3.26 15.46 19.43
C CYS A 335 -3.47 14.15 18.66
N PHE A 336 -4.69 13.59 18.72
CA PHE A 336 -5.07 12.39 17.97
C PHE A 336 -4.97 12.61 16.46
N VAL A 337 -5.56 13.70 15.92
CA VAL A 337 -5.46 14.01 14.49
C VAL A 337 -4.00 14.18 14.05
N SER A 338 -3.20 14.91 14.85
CA SER A 338 -1.76 15.06 14.59
C SER A 338 -1.02 13.74 14.65
N TRP A 339 -1.33 12.87 15.60
CA TRP A 339 -0.72 11.55 15.70
C TRP A 339 -1.06 10.69 14.48
N CYS A 340 -2.32 10.68 14.04
CA CYS A 340 -2.74 9.97 12.83
C CYS A 340 -2.02 10.51 11.58
N ALA A 341 -1.87 11.83 11.48
CA ALA A 341 -1.10 12.47 10.41
C ALA A 341 0.40 12.10 10.46
N ASP A 342 0.99 12.00 11.65
CA ASP A 342 2.38 11.55 11.84
C ASP A 342 2.59 10.10 11.37
N GLN A 343 1.66 9.21 11.71
CA GLN A 343 1.72 7.80 11.26
C GLN A 343 1.66 7.67 9.73
N CYS A 344 1.10 8.67 9.06
CA CYS A 344 1.03 8.76 7.60
C CYS A 344 2.17 9.59 6.99
N SER A 345 3.12 10.10 7.78
CA SER A 345 4.17 11.04 7.35
C SER A 345 3.62 12.37 6.77
N TYR A 346 2.38 12.74 7.09
CA TYR A 346 1.71 13.96 6.57
C TYR A 346 2.20 15.23 7.25
N ILE A 347 2.71 15.12 8.47
CA ILE A 347 3.38 16.24 9.15
C ILE A 347 4.71 16.54 8.45
N GLU A 348 5.55 15.53 8.25
CA GLU A 348 6.85 15.67 7.58
C GLU A 348 6.68 16.18 6.14
N SER A 349 5.67 15.67 5.42
CA SER A 349 5.37 16.04 4.04
C SER A 349 4.65 17.39 3.90
N GLY A 350 4.30 18.06 5.01
CA GLY A 350 3.61 19.35 5.00
C GLY A 350 2.15 19.31 4.53
N ILE A 351 1.53 18.13 4.49
CA ILE A 351 0.15 17.91 4.05
C ILE A 351 -0.85 18.30 5.15
N ILE A 352 -0.52 17.97 6.40
CA ILE A 352 -1.30 18.31 7.61
C ILE A 352 -0.32 18.87 8.66
N PRO A 353 -0.65 19.97 9.36
CA PRO A 353 0.23 20.52 10.39
C PRO A 353 0.28 19.59 11.62
N LYS A 354 1.35 19.72 12.43
CA LYS A 354 1.33 19.25 13.82
C LYS A 354 0.65 20.30 14.68
N PHE A 355 -0.48 19.98 15.32
CA PHE A 355 -1.26 20.88 16.17
C PHE A 355 -1.93 20.16 17.36
N ALA A 356 -2.03 20.86 18.49
CA ALA A 356 -2.75 20.38 19.69
C ALA A 356 -3.96 21.26 20.05
N GLY A 357 -4.10 22.44 19.45
CA GLY A 357 -5.27 23.31 19.57
C GLY A 357 -6.11 23.28 18.30
N CYS A 358 -7.44 23.07 18.43
CA CYS A 358 -8.36 23.06 17.30
C CYS A 358 -8.30 24.38 16.49
N VAL A 359 -8.18 25.51 17.20
CA VAL A 359 -8.09 26.85 16.59
C VAL A 359 -6.86 26.99 15.71
N ASP A 360 -5.71 26.48 16.17
CA ASP A 360 -4.45 26.52 15.41
C ASP A 360 -4.55 25.68 14.13
N GLY A 361 -5.11 24.47 14.23
CA GLY A 361 -5.34 23.59 13.09
C GLY A 361 -6.26 24.24 12.04
N ALA A 362 -7.39 24.80 12.47
CA ALA A 362 -8.33 25.48 11.59
C ALA A 362 -7.71 26.71 10.91
N ASN A 363 -6.96 27.52 11.67
CA ASN A 363 -6.29 28.71 11.14
C ASN A 363 -5.19 28.36 10.13
N TRP A 364 -4.47 27.24 10.32
CA TRP A 364 -3.48 26.78 9.34
C TRP A 364 -4.13 26.45 7.99
N PHE A 365 -5.22 25.65 8.00
CA PHE A 365 -5.92 25.31 6.75
C PHE A 365 -6.52 26.55 6.07
N LYS A 366 -7.07 27.51 6.85
CA LYS A 366 -7.53 28.81 6.32
C LYS A 366 -6.39 29.60 5.69
N GLY A 367 -5.25 29.70 6.37
CA GLY A 367 -4.06 30.42 5.90
C GLY A 367 -3.47 29.85 4.61
N ASN A 368 -3.60 28.54 4.41
CA ASN A 368 -3.14 27.83 3.21
C ASN A 368 -4.17 27.74 2.08
N GLY A 369 -5.34 28.36 2.22
CA GLY A 369 -6.40 28.30 1.20
C GLY A 369 -7.05 26.92 1.07
N GLN A 370 -6.91 26.08 2.09
CA GLN A 370 -7.39 24.70 2.16
C GLN A 370 -8.63 24.57 3.05
N TRP A 371 -9.43 25.63 3.17
CA TRP A 371 -10.61 25.66 4.03
C TRP A 371 -11.92 25.60 3.24
N LYS A 372 -12.88 24.84 3.75
CA LYS A 372 -14.27 24.81 3.28
C LYS A 372 -15.23 25.03 4.44
N ASP A 373 -16.33 25.73 4.18
CA ASP A 373 -17.38 25.92 5.17
C ASP A 373 -18.22 24.64 5.37
N ARG A 374 -19.07 24.65 6.39
CA ARG A 374 -19.90 23.50 6.79
C ARG A 374 -20.83 22.94 5.71
N SER A 375 -21.15 23.68 4.66
CA SER A 375 -22.04 23.24 3.57
C SER A 375 -21.34 22.39 2.50
N TYR A 376 -20.01 22.36 2.52
CA TYR A 376 -19.21 21.50 1.65
C TYR A 376 -19.49 20.02 1.94
N GLU A 377 -19.60 19.23 0.87
CA GLU A 377 -19.68 17.77 0.95
C GLU A 377 -18.25 17.21 1.09
N PRO A 378 -17.84 16.75 2.29
CA PRO A 378 -16.45 16.44 2.55
C PRO A 378 -16.01 15.14 1.88
N SER A 379 -14.72 15.08 1.55
CA SER A 379 -14.07 13.86 1.09
C SER A 379 -13.49 13.10 2.27
N THR A 380 -13.34 11.78 2.13
CA THR A 380 -12.49 10.96 3.00
C THR A 380 -11.17 11.69 3.27
N GLY A 381 -10.68 11.64 4.50
CA GLY A 381 -9.42 12.25 4.93
C GLY A 381 -9.54 13.73 5.34
N ASP A 382 -10.54 14.47 4.88
CA ASP A 382 -10.73 15.87 5.29
C ASP A 382 -10.79 15.99 6.82
N ILE A 383 -10.27 17.08 7.35
CA ILE A 383 -10.23 17.33 8.80
C ILE A 383 -11.45 18.17 9.16
N ILE A 384 -12.37 17.59 9.92
CA ILE A 384 -13.62 18.25 10.33
C ILE A 384 -13.41 18.97 11.67
N PHE A 385 -13.87 20.22 11.74
CA PHE A 385 -13.84 21.03 12.96
C PHE A 385 -15.27 21.36 13.41
N PHE A 386 -15.47 21.40 14.72
CA PHE A 386 -16.76 21.68 15.34
C PHE A 386 -16.71 22.96 16.17
N ASP A 387 -17.85 23.64 16.21
CA ASP A 387 -18.18 24.80 17.04
C ASP A 387 -19.58 24.50 17.60
N TRP A 388 -19.64 23.98 18.83
CA TRP A 388 -20.87 23.42 19.40
C TRP A 388 -21.81 24.53 19.91
N GLU A 389 -21.25 25.62 20.40
CA GLU A 389 -21.95 26.79 20.92
C GLU A 389 -22.25 27.87 19.86
N GLY A 390 -21.55 27.84 18.73
CA GLY A 390 -21.68 28.82 17.65
C GLY A 390 -21.01 30.17 17.97
N ASP A 391 -19.94 30.18 18.77
CA ASP A 391 -19.26 31.40 19.19
C ASP A 391 -18.16 31.85 18.22
N GLY A 392 -17.86 31.02 17.20
CA GLY A 392 -16.88 31.30 16.17
C GLY A 392 -15.50 30.71 16.45
N GLU A 393 -15.30 30.06 17.60
CA GLU A 393 -14.10 29.28 17.94
C GLU A 393 -14.35 27.77 17.76
N THR A 394 -13.28 27.00 17.60
CA THR A 394 -13.40 25.55 17.36
C THR A 394 -13.15 24.76 18.63
N ASP A 395 -14.10 23.92 19.02
CA ASP A 395 -14.07 23.11 20.25
C ASP A 395 -13.47 21.73 20.03
N HIS A 396 -13.72 21.16 18.85
CA HIS A 396 -13.40 19.77 18.56
C HIS A 396 -12.94 19.57 17.12
N VAL A 397 -12.20 18.49 16.91
CA VAL A 397 -11.67 18.12 15.60
C VAL A 397 -11.68 16.60 15.43
N GLY A 398 -11.94 16.15 14.21
CA GLY A 398 -11.90 14.74 13.83
C GLY A 398 -11.43 14.53 12.39
N ILE A 399 -11.41 13.28 11.96
CA ILE A 399 -11.03 12.88 10.60
C ILE A 399 -12.29 12.37 9.89
N VAL A 400 -12.56 12.88 8.68
CA VAL A 400 -13.69 12.40 7.86
C VAL A 400 -13.36 11.02 7.32
N GLU A 401 -14.16 10.03 7.69
CA GLU A 401 -14.06 8.66 7.17
C GLU A 401 -14.63 8.60 5.75
N LYS A 402 -15.86 9.09 5.59
CA LYS A 402 -16.57 9.15 4.30
C LYS A 402 -17.76 10.13 4.38
N CYS A 403 -18.31 10.49 3.22
CA CYS A 403 -19.57 11.22 3.12
C CYS A 403 -20.49 10.52 2.12
N GLU A 404 -21.70 10.18 2.54
CA GLU A 404 -22.69 9.50 1.70
C GLU A 404 -24.09 9.99 2.06
N ASN A 405 -24.92 10.28 1.05
CA ASN A 405 -26.32 10.69 1.23
C ASN A 405 -26.52 11.90 2.17
N GLY A 406 -25.61 12.89 2.12
CA GLY A 406 -25.67 14.08 2.96
C GLY A 406 -25.33 13.85 4.44
N VAL A 407 -24.74 12.69 4.77
CA VAL A 407 -24.24 12.35 6.10
C VAL A 407 -22.72 12.20 6.02
N VAL A 408 -22.00 12.94 6.87
CA VAL A 408 -20.56 12.77 7.07
C VAL A 408 -20.33 11.80 8.23
N TYR A 409 -19.47 10.81 8.00
CA TYR A 409 -19.01 9.85 8.99
C TYR A 409 -17.59 10.22 9.40
N THR A 410 -17.28 10.17 10.69
CA THR A 410 -16.02 10.68 11.24
C THR A 410 -15.40 9.68 12.21
N VAL A 411 -14.08 9.73 12.35
CA VAL A 411 -13.35 9.12 13.46
C VAL A 411 -12.79 10.24 14.34
N GLU A 412 -13.18 10.24 15.61
CA GLU A 412 -12.90 11.31 16.56
C GLU A 412 -12.20 10.76 17.79
N GLY A 413 -11.03 11.30 18.09
CA GLY A 413 -10.37 11.14 19.38
C GLY A 413 -11.04 12.02 20.43
N ASN A 414 -10.96 11.63 21.71
CA ASN A 414 -11.51 12.36 22.85
C ASN A 414 -13.05 12.53 22.79
N SER A 415 -13.74 11.64 22.10
CA SER A 415 -15.20 11.61 22.06
C SER A 415 -15.72 10.85 23.29
N GLY A 416 -15.99 11.58 24.37
CA GLY A 416 -16.27 10.98 25.68
C GLY A 416 -15.06 10.23 26.23
N ASP A 417 -13.88 10.86 26.15
CA ASP A 417 -12.57 10.34 26.54
C ASP A 417 -12.16 9.04 25.83
N ALA A 418 -12.70 8.79 24.63
CA ALA A 418 -12.37 7.63 23.81
C ALA A 418 -12.30 7.96 22.30
N CYS A 419 -11.63 7.11 21.52
CA CYS A 419 -11.72 7.15 20.06
C CYS A 419 -13.01 6.49 19.58
N ARG A 420 -13.85 7.21 18.84
CA ARG A 420 -15.18 6.74 18.39
C ARG A 420 -15.46 7.11 16.95
N GLN A 421 -16.30 6.31 16.30
CA GLN A 421 -16.99 6.73 15.08
C GLN A 421 -18.22 7.57 15.43
N LYS A 422 -18.42 8.64 14.67
CA LYS A 422 -19.59 9.52 14.77
C LYS A 422 -20.15 9.81 13.38
N GLN A 423 -21.32 10.43 13.35
CA GLN A 423 -21.97 10.85 12.12
C GLN A 423 -22.75 12.15 12.33
N TYR A 424 -22.75 13.00 11.31
CA TYR A 424 -23.43 14.29 11.32
C TYR A 424 -24.05 14.57 9.97
N THR A 425 -25.10 15.38 9.93
CA THR A 425 -25.64 15.90 8.67
C THR A 425 -24.70 16.96 8.11
N VAL A 426 -24.38 16.89 6.82
CA VAL A 426 -23.63 17.94 6.13
C VAL A 426 -24.37 19.27 6.30
N GLY A 427 -23.66 20.35 6.64
CA GLY A 427 -24.25 21.65 6.95
C GLY A 427 -24.82 21.79 8.37
N SER A 428 -24.67 20.78 9.25
CA SER A 428 -25.07 20.89 10.66
C SER A 428 -24.52 22.15 11.31
N SER A 429 -25.32 22.80 12.16
CA SER A 429 -24.89 24.01 12.86
C SER A 429 -23.71 23.79 13.79
N SER A 430 -23.51 22.56 14.26
CA SER A 430 -22.37 22.15 15.10
C SER A 430 -21.05 22.04 14.34
N ILE A 431 -21.09 22.01 13.00
CA ILE A 431 -19.90 21.91 12.15
C ILE A 431 -19.43 23.33 11.87
N TYR A 432 -18.18 23.61 12.24
CA TYR A 432 -17.53 24.88 11.95
C TYR A 432 -17.05 24.93 10.51
N GLY A 433 -16.41 23.85 10.05
CA GLY A 433 -15.95 23.69 8.67
C GLY A 433 -14.95 22.55 8.53
N TYR A 434 -14.25 22.54 7.40
CA TYR A 434 -13.35 21.47 7.00
C TYR A 434 -12.00 22.04 6.55
N GLY A 435 -10.91 21.45 7.06
CA GLY A 435 -9.61 21.49 6.42
C GLY A 435 -9.53 20.43 5.33
N VAL A 436 -9.04 20.79 4.15
CA VAL A 436 -8.93 19.93 2.96
C VAL A 436 -7.45 19.74 2.62
N PRO A 437 -6.78 18.72 3.19
CA PRO A 437 -5.37 18.48 2.95
C PRO A 437 -5.08 18.21 1.46
N ALA A 438 -3.91 18.66 1.00
CA ALA A 438 -3.43 18.43 -0.37
C ALA A 438 -2.53 17.18 -0.37
N TYR A 439 -3.16 16.01 -0.31
CA TYR A 439 -2.49 14.70 -0.23
C TYR A 439 -1.55 14.41 -1.40
#